data_AF-A0A800F934-F1
#
_entry.id   AF-A0A800F934-F1
#
_cell.length_a   1.000
_cell.length_b   1.000
_cell.length_c   1.000
_cell.angle_alpha   90.00
_cell.angle_beta   90.00
_cell.angle_gamma   90.00
#
_symmetry.space_group_name_H-M   'P 1'
#
loop_
_entity.id
_entity.type
_entity.pdbx_description
1 polymer ?
#
loop_
_entity_poly.entity_id
_entity_poly.type
_entity_poly.pdbx_seq_one_letter_code
_entity_poly.pdbx_strand_id
1 'polypeptide(L)'
;MSTRGWTRLLVAVGLMAVIASACSPIYVIRAGIAEAKILRARRPLPEVILDPATDERTRGKLTFAMEARNYAIEVLELDVGNSYTSFTQLDKDTLALVLSA
;
A
#
# COMPACT_ATOMS: atom_id res chain seq x y z
N MET A 1 0.76 -6.05 -49.16
CA MET A 1 0.83 -6.20 -47.68
C MET A 1 1.06 -4.81 -47.10
N SER A 2 0.11 -4.27 -46.33
CA SER A 2 0.10 -2.84 -45.92
C SER A 2 1.21 -2.52 -44.92
N THR A 3 1.98 -1.46 -45.16
CA THR A 3 3.04 -0.96 -44.26
C THR A 3 2.55 -0.77 -42.82
N ARG A 4 1.28 -0.36 -42.66
CA ARG A 4 0.60 -0.22 -41.36
C ARG A 4 0.45 -1.53 -40.59
N GLY A 5 0.32 -2.66 -41.30
CA GLY A 5 0.26 -4.00 -40.70
C GLY A 5 1.62 -4.40 -40.12
N TRP A 6 2.70 -4.06 -40.82
CA TRP A 6 4.05 -4.40 -40.38
C TRP A 6 4.49 -3.56 -39.17
N THR A 7 4.15 -2.26 -39.15
CA THR A 7 4.44 -1.40 -37.99
C THR A 7 3.74 -1.89 -36.73
N ARG A 8 2.47 -2.30 -36.83
CA ARG A 8 1.72 -2.88 -35.69
C ARG A 8 2.36 -4.17 -35.18
N LEU A 9 2.86 -5.00 -36.08
CA LEU A 9 3.50 -6.27 -35.74
C LEU A 9 4.85 -6.03 -35.05
N LEU A 10 5.66 -5.08 -35.54
CA LEU A 10 6.91 -4.69 -34.90
C LEU A 10 6.69 -4.10 -33.50
N VAL A 11 5.66 -3.27 -33.31
CA VAL A 11 5.31 -2.73 -31.98
C VAL A 11 4.89 -3.86 -31.04
N ALA A 12 4.08 -4.81 -31.50
CA ALA A 12 3.64 -5.95 -30.68
C ALA A 12 4.81 -6.85 -30.25
N VAL A 13 5.73 -7.15 -31.18
CA VAL A 13 6.94 -7.93 -30.89
C VAL A 13 7.86 -7.19 -29.92
N GLY A 14 8.05 -5.89 -30.10
CA GLY A 14 8.83 -5.06 -29.18
C GLY A 14 8.24 -5.07 -27.77
N LEU A 15 6.92 -4.90 -27.63
CA LEU A 15 6.25 -4.94 -26.34
C LEU A 15 6.41 -6.31 -25.65
N MET A 16 6.31 -7.39 -26.42
CA MET A 16 6.45 -8.75 -25.91
C MET A 16 7.88 -9.05 -25.45
N ALA A 17 8.90 -8.55 -26.15
CA ALA A 17 10.30 -8.66 -25.73
C ALA A 17 10.56 -7.89 -24.42
N VAL A 18 10.00 -6.70 -24.24
CA VAL A 18 10.10 -5.94 -22.98
C VAL A 18 9.46 -6.70 -21.83
N ILE A 19 8.25 -7.23 -22.01
CA ILE A 19 7.56 -8.00 -20.96
C ILE A 19 8.33 -9.28 -20.61
N ALA A 20 8.89 -9.97 -21.61
CA ALA A 20 9.71 -11.16 -21.38
C ALA A 20 11.05 -10.86 -20.70
N SER A 21 11.58 -9.64 -20.83
CA SER A 21 12.81 -9.22 -20.15
C SER A 21 12.62 -8.88 -18.66
N ALA A 22 11.38 -8.72 -18.20
CA ALA A 22 11.12 -8.48 -16.79
C ALA A 22 11.31 -9.78 -15.98
N CYS A 23 12.07 -9.71 -14.89
CA CYS A 23 12.35 -10.90 -14.07
C CYS A 23 11.10 -11.48 -13.37
N SER A 24 10.05 -10.67 -13.14
CA SER A 24 8.79 -11.15 -12.57
C SER A 24 7.60 -10.20 -12.79
N PRO A 25 7.16 -9.99 -14.05
CA PRO A 25 6.10 -9.03 -14.37
C PRO A 25 4.76 -9.38 -13.71
N ILE A 26 4.46 -10.69 -13.59
CA ILE A 26 3.24 -11.18 -12.93
C ILE A 26 3.23 -10.85 -11.44
N TYR A 27 4.38 -10.95 -10.77
CA TYR A 27 4.49 -10.59 -9.35
C TYR A 27 4.20 -9.11 -9.14
N VAL A 28 4.79 -8.22 -9.94
CA VAL A 28 4.59 -6.77 -9.82
C VAL A 28 3.13 -6.40 -10.05
N ILE A 29 2.48 -7.01 -11.05
CA ILE A 29 1.04 -6.80 -11.29
C ILE A 29 0.22 -7.26 -10.07
N ARG A 30 0.52 -8.44 -9.51
CA ARG A 30 -0.18 -8.96 -8.32
C ARG A 30 0.04 -8.05 -7.10
N ALA A 31 1.27 -7.58 -6.88
CA ALA A 31 1.62 -6.66 -5.81
C ALA A 31 0.88 -5.32 -5.97
N GLY A 32 0.87 -4.76 -7.17
CA GLY A 32 0.13 -3.52 -7.47
C GLY A 32 -1.38 -3.66 -7.23
N ILE A 33 -1.97 -4.78 -7.62
CA ILE A 33 -3.39 -5.07 -7.34
C ILE A 33 -3.64 -5.19 -5.83
N ALA A 34 -2.74 -5.84 -5.08
CA ALA A 34 -2.86 -5.96 -3.62
C ALA A 34 -2.75 -4.59 -2.94
N GLU A 35 -1.75 -3.79 -3.30
CA GLU A 35 -1.56 -2.43 -2.77
C GLU A 35 -2.75 -1.53 -3.08
N ALA A 36 -3.27 -1.57 -4.31
CA ALA A 36 -4.45 -0.80 -4.69
C ALA A 36 -5.68 -1.16 -3.84
N LYS A 37 -5.83 -2.42 -3.42
CA LYS A 37 -6.91 -2.83 -2.49
C LYS A 37 -6.68 -2.24 -1.10
N ILE A 38 -5.45 -2.25 -0.59
CA ILE A 38 -5.11 -1.68 0.72
C ILE A 38 -5.40 -0.18 0.76
N LEU A 39 -4.91 0.55 -0.26
CA LEU A 39 -5.09 2.00 -0.36
C LEU A 39 -6.55 2.40 -0.56
N ARG A 40 -7.34 1.58 -1.25
CA ARG A 40 -8.77 1.82 -1.43
C ARG A 40 -9.58 1.59 -0.16
N ALA A 41 -9.16 0.66 0.69
CA ALA A 41 -9.87 0.28 1.92
C ALA A 41 -9.44 1.10 3.16
N ARG A 42 -8.45 2.00 3.04
CA ARG A 42 -7.93 2.77 4.17
C ARG A 42 -8.98 3.72 4.75
N ARG A 43 -8.99 3.82 6.07
CA ARG A 43 -9.81 4.75 6.85
C ARG A 43 -8.92 5.62 7.75
N PRO A 44 -9.26 6.90 7.98
CA PRO A 44 -8.56 7.73 8.96
C PRO A 44 -8.55 7.09 10.36
N LEU A 45 -7.41 7.15 11.06
CA LEU A 45 -7.26 6.54 12.39
C LEU A 45 -8.33 6.99 13.40
N PRO A 46 -8.63 8.31 13.54
CA PRO A 46 -9.63 8.78 14.49
C PRO A 46 -11.01 8.18 14.24
N GLU A 47 -11.40 8.01 12.98
CA GLU A 47 -12.69 7.39 12.62
C GLU A 47 -12.75 5.93 13.05
N VAL A 48 -11.66 5.18 12.90
CA VAL A 48 -11.60 3.77 13.30
C VAL A 48 -11.58 3.62 14.82
N ILE A 49 -10.86 4.49 15.54
CA ILE A 49 -10.77 4.46 17.01
C ILE A 49 -12.13 4.75 17.65
N LEU A 50 -12.86 5.73 17.09
CA LEU A 50 -14.18 6.16 17.58
C LEU A 50 -15.32 5.24 17.11
N ASP A 51 -15.06 4.33 16.18
CA ASP A 51 -16.05 3.38 15.68
C ASP A 51 -16.41 2.36 16.79
N PRO A 52 -17.69 2.25 17.20
CA PRO A 52 -18.10 1.27 18.20
C PRO A 52 -17.98 -0.18 17.69
N ALA A 53 -17.87 -0.40 16.38
CA ALA A 53 -17.64 -1.73 15.81
C ALA A 53 -16.18 -2.19 15.92
N THR A 54 -15.24 -1.30 16.23
CA THR A 54 -13.83 -1.65 16.42
C THR A 54 -13.65 -2.40 17.74
N ASP A 55 -12.96 -3.54 17.71
CA ASP A 55 -12.68 -4.31 18.94
C ASP A 55 -11.69 -3.57 19.86
N GLU A 56 -11.82 -3.79 21.17
CA GLU A 56 -11.02 -3.09 22.19
C GLU A 56 -9.51 -3.23 21.99
N ARG A 57 -9.06 -4.41 21.55
CA ARG A 57 -7.63 -4.68 21.36
C ARG A 57 -7.09 -3.87 20.19
N THR A 58 -7.82 -3.83 19.07
CA THR A 58 -7.44 -3.01 17.92
C THR A 58 -7.51 -1.53 18.27
N ARG A 59 -8.58 -1.08 18.94
CA ARG A 59 -8.71 0.32 19.40
C ARG A 59 -7.52 0.73 20.26
N GLY A 60 -7.15 -0.06 21.27
CA GLY A 60 -6.02 0.23 22.15
C GLY A 60 -4.69 0.36 21.41
N LYS A 61 -4.41 -0.53 20.43
CA LYS A 61 -3.20 -0.45 19.60
C LYS A 61 -3.17 0.82 18.74
N LEU A 62 -4.30 1.18 18.13
CA LEU A 62 -4.38 2.36 17.27
C LEU A 62 -4.29 3.66 18.06
N THR A 63 -4.91 3.72 19.25
CA THR A 63 -4.77 4.83 20.18
C THR A 63 -3.31 5.02 20.58
N PHE A 64 -2.62 3.95 20.97
CA PHE A 64 -1.20 4.01 21.33
C PHE A 64 -0.31 4.51 20.17
N ALA A 65 -0.57 4.06 18.93
CA ALA A 65 0.16 4.56 17.76
C ALA A 65 -0.07 6.06 17.53
N MET A 66 -1.29 6.55 17.77
CA MET A 66 -1.63 7.98 17.66
C MET A 66 -0.96 8.81 18.77
N GLU A 67 -0.90 8.29 20.00
CA GLU A 67 -0.17 8.92 21.11
C GLU A 67 1.33 8.99 20.82
N ALA A 68 1.93 7.90 20.32
CA ALA A 68 3.34 7.88 19.92
C ALA A 68 3.63 8.90 18.81
N ARG A 69 2.73 9.04 17.82
CA ARG A 69 2.83 10.08 16.79
C ARG A 69 2.78 11.48 17.40
N ASN A 70 1.86 11.73 18.33
CA ASN A 70 1.74 13.04 18.98
C ASN A 70 2.98 13.37 19.82
N TYR A 71 3.54 12.39 20.53
CA TYR A 71 4.81 12.55 21.24
C TYR A 71 5.96 12.93 20.29
N ALA A 72 6.06 12.27 19.13
CA ALA A 72 7.07 12.59 18.13
C ALA A 72 6.94 14.04 17.60
N ILE A 73 5.73 14.56 17.47
CA ILE A 73 5.48 15.94 17.05
C ILE A 73 5.78 16.92 18.19
N GLU A 74 5.18 16.70 19.35
CA GLU A 74 5.09 17.69 20.43
C GLU A 74 6.33 17.72 21.32
N VAL A 75 7.00 16.58 21.49
CA VAL A 75 8.15 16.44 22.41
C VAL A 75 9.46 16.31 21.65
N LEU A 76 9.47 15.55 20.55
CA LEU A 76 10.68 15.36 19.75
C LEU A 76 10.81 16.37 18.59
N GLU A 77 9.77 17.19 18.36
CA GLU A 77 9.73 18.21 17.31
C GLU A 77 10.03 17.65 15.90
N LEU A 78 9.61 16.40 15.63
CA LEU A 78 9.84 15.74 14.35
C LEU A 78 8.77 16.14 13.32
N ASP A 79 9.19 16.34 12.07
CA ASP A 79 8.27 16.38 10.93
C ASP A 79 7.81 14.97 10.57
N VAL A 80 6.64 14.58 11.09
CA VAL A 80 6.06 13.24 10.84
C VAL A 80 5.17 13.19 9.59
N GLY A 81 4.85 14.35 8.98
CA GLY A 81 3.91 14.46 7.86
C GLY A 81 2.63 13.62 8.03
N ASN A 82 2.36 12.76 7.04
CA ASN A 82 1.20 11.87 6.99
C ASN A 82 1.44 10.48 7.60
N SER A 83 2.57 10.26 8.26
CA SER A 83 2.90 8.97 8.87
C SER A 83 1.87 8.60 9.94
N TYR A 84 1.48 7.32 9.96
CA TYR A 84 0.56 6.74 10.95
C TYR A 84 -0.80 7.46 11.07
N THR A 85 -1.39 7.90 9.94
CA THR A 85 -2.68 8.64 9.91
C THR A 85 -3.89 7.81 9.45
N SER A 86 -3.66 6.66 8.81
CA SER A 86 -4.73 5.80 8.28
C SER A 86 -4.52 4.31 8.59
N PHE A 87 -5.62 3.56 8.66
CA PHE A 87 -5.66 2.14 8.97
C PHE A 87 -6.44 1.38 7.90
N THR A 88 -5.95 0.19 7.53
CA THR A 88 -6.69 -0.78 6.73
C THR A 88 -6.67 -2.12 7.46
N GLN A 89 -7.85 -2.65 7.80
CA GLN A 89 -7.95 -4.02 8.31
C GLN A 89 -7.63 -5.00 7.17
N LEU A 90 -6.73 -5.94 7.43
CA LEU A 90 -6.46 -7.06 6.52
C LEU A 90 -7.18 -8.31 7.03
N ASP A 91 -7.79 -9.06 6.10
CA ASP A 91 -8.56 -10.27 6.42
C ASP A 91 -7.66 -11.49 6.71
N LYS A 92 -6.40 -11.42 6.31
CA LYS A 92 -5.42 -12.50 6.42
C LYS A 92 -4.22 -12.02 7.20
N ASP A 93 -3.72 -12.90 8.07
CA ASP A 93 -2.48 -12.67 8.82
C ASP A 93 -1.32 -12.60 7.84
N THR A 94 -1.04 -11.38 7.38
CA THR A 94 0.01 -11.09 6.42
C THR A 94 1.10 -10.41 7.22
N LEU A 95 2.10 -11.18 7.64
CA LEU A 95 3.31 -10.64 8.23
C LEU A 95 4.02 -9.78 7.19
N ALA A 96 3.78 -8.47 7.20
CA ALA A 96 4.66 -7.50 6.56
C ALA A 96 5.75 -7.13 7.58
N LEU A 97 6.75 -8.00 7.72
CA LEU A 97 7.88 -7.74 8.62
C LEU A 97 8.91 -6.89 7.85
N VAL A 98 8.85 -5.57 8.02
CA VAL A 98 9.97 -4.69 7.68
C VAL A 98 10.49 -4.13 8.99
N LEU A 99 11.32 -4.92 9.67
CA LEU A 99 12.13 -4.46 10.81
C LEU A 99 13.44 -3.90 10.26
N SER A 100 13.39 -2.67 9.77
CA SER A 100 14.58 -1.83 9.69
C SER A 100 14.18 -0.46 10.20
N ALA A 101 14.45 -0.23 11.49
CA ALA A 101 14.53 1.08 12.11
C ALA A 101 15.95 1.61 11.97
#